data_AF-A0A0G1MJM3-F1
#
_entry.id   AF-A0A0G1MJM3-F1
#
_cell.length_a   1.000
_cell.length_b   1.000
_cell.length_c   1.000
_cell.angle_alpha   90.00
_cell.angle_beta   90.00
_cell.angle_gamma   90.00
#
_symmetry.space_group_name_H-M   'P 1'
#
loop_
_entity.id
_entity.type
_entity.pdbx_description
1 polymer ?
#
loop_
_entity_poly.entity_id
_entity_poly.type
_entity_poly.pdbx_seq_one_letter_code
_entity_poly.pdbx_strand_id
1 'polypeptide(L)'
;MNRDLPICLYGGLALIATPGLEPLVSQLKEGVKNFGERANNYRTPVDIGLVQIDGLRINGEPKIGSSPKWICQHDCVILASGPGTPEMVTNLLLTIYHVRCQGAKRIHVIFGYWLTLE
;
A
#
# COMPACT_ATOMS: atom_id res chain seq x y z
N MET A 1 15.22 19.33 20.47
CA MET A 1 14.55 18.20 19.80
C MET A 1 15.31 17.93 18.51
N ASN A 2 16.11 16.85 18.47
CA ASN A 2 16.95 16.52 17.30
C ASN A 2 16.07 16.24 16.08
N ARG A 3 16.26 16.97 14.98
CA ARG A 3 15.49 16.85 13.73
C ARG A 3 15.94 15.68 12.83
N ASP A 4 16.90 14.88 13.31
CA ASP A 4 17.64 13.92 12.49
C ASP A 4 17.38 12.45 12.84
N LEU A 5 16.40 12.16 13.71
CA LEU A 5 15.93 10.80 13.93
C LEU A 5 14.70 10.53 13.04
N PRO A 6 14.66 9.42 12.28
CA PRO A 6 13.44 9.03 11.60
C PRO A 6 12.33 8.82 12.63
N ILE A 7 11.17 9.46 12.42
CA ILE A 7 10.01 9.41 13.33
C ILE A 7 9.47 7.97 13.49
N CYS A 8 9.85 7.07 12.60
CA CYS A 8 9.55 5.64 12.67
C CYS A 8 10.81 4.84 12.27
N LEU A 9 11.33 4.01 13.18
CA LEU A 9 12.54 3.19 12.98
C LEU A 9 12.42 2.19 11.81
N TYR A 10 11.19 1.89 11.36
CA TYR A 10 10.89 0.91 10.31
C TYR A 10 10.42 1.52 8.99
N GLY A 11 10.49 2.85 8.83
CA GLY A 11 9.98 3.52 7.64
C GLY A 11 8.64 4.19 7.92
N GLY A 12 8.52 5.46 7.56
CA GLY A 12 7.32 6.25 7.78
C GLY A 12 6.25 6.01 6.71
N LEU A 13 6.60 5.33 5.62
CA LEU A 13 5.77 5.14 4.43
C LEU A 13 5.78 3.67 3.97
N ALA A 14 4.59 3.09 3.81
CA ALA A 14 4.41 1.77 3.23
C ALA A 14 3.58 1.88 1.93
N LEU A 15 4.10 1.36 0.82
CA LEU A 15 3.39 1.23 -0.43
C LEU A 15 2.74 -0.15 -0.53
N ILE A 16 1.46 -0.18 -0.90
CA ILE A 16 0.62 -1.37 -0.89
C ILE A 16 -0.05 -1.51 -2.24
N ALA A 17 0.06 -2.67 -2.87
CA ALA A 17 -0.58 -2.94 -4.16
C ALA A 17 -1.85 -3.75 -3.95
N THR A 18 -2.93 -3.38 -4.64
CA THR A 18 -4.00 -4.35 -4.94
C THR A 18 -3.51 -5.34 -6.01
N PRO A 19 -4.15 -6.52 -6.13
CA PRO A 19 -3.76 -7.53 -7.13
C PRO A 19 -3.61 -6.93 -8.54
N GLY A 20 -2.51 -7.24 -9.21
CA GLY A 20 -2.20 -6.80 -10.58
C GLY A 20 -1.46 -5.46 -10.68
N LEU A 21 -1.23 -4.75 -9.57
CA LEU A 21 -0.47 -3.49 -9.53
C LEU A 21 0.91 -3.61 -8.86
N GLU A 22 1.38 -4.83 -8.58
CA GLU A 22 2.67 -5.10 -7.95
C GLU A 22 3.86 -4.49 -8.71
N PRO A 23 3.92 -4.56 -10.06
CA PRO A 23 4.99 -3.90 -10.82
C PRO A 23 4.97 -2.38 -10.65
N LEU A 24 3.78 -1.78 -10.58
CA LEU A 24 3.61 -0.32 -10.43
C LEU A 24 4.09 0.16 -9.06
N VAL A 25 3.79 -0.58 -7.99
CA VAL A 25 4.30 -0.27 -6.64
C VAL A 25 5.83 -0.33 -6.61
N SER A 26 6.42 -1.31 -7.29
CA SER A 26 7.88 -1.44 -7.38
C SER A 26 8.51 -0.23 -8.09
N GLN A 27 7.91 0.22 -9.20
CA GLN A 27 8.34 1.42 -9.90
C GLN A 27 8.17 2.69 -9.05
N LEU A 28 7.04 2.80 -8.33
CA LEU A 28 6.76 3.93 -7.45
C LEU A 28 7.78 4.03 -6.33
N LYS A 29 8.19 2.91 -5.72
CA LYS A 29 9.25 2.88 -4.71
C LYS A 29 10.54 3.50 -5.22
N GLU A 30 11.01 3.07 -6.39
CA GLU A 30 12.22 3.61 -6.99
C GLU A 30 12.06 5.10 -7.33
N GLY A 31 10.88 5.50 -7.82
CA GLY A 31 10.56 6.91 -8.06
C GLY A 31 10.65 7.78 -6.81
N VAL A 32 10.04 7.35 -5.69
CA VAL A 32 10.08 8.06 -4.40
C VAL A 32 11.51 8.14 -3.87
N LYS A 33 12.27 7.05 -3.97
CA LYS A 33 13.69 7.03 -3.57
C LYS A 33 14.51 8.03 -4.38
N ASN A 34 14.45 7.96 -5.70
CA ASN A 34 15.18 8.86 -6.60
C ASN A 34 14.80 10.33 -6.37
N PHE A 35 13.53 10.62 -6.12
CA PHE A 35 13.06 11.97 -5.79
C PHE A 35 13.64 12.47 -4.47
N GLY A 36 13.61 11.63 -3.42
CA GLY A 36 14.17 11.98 -2.12
C GLY A 36 15.69 12.21 -2.16
N GLU A 37 16.43 11.39 -2.93
CA GLU A 37 17.87 11.55 -3.13
C GLU A 37 18.19 12.89 -3.81
N ARG A 38 17.50 13.23 -4.91
CA ARG A 38 17.68 14.51 -5.61
C ARG A 38 17.36 15.73 -4.72
N ALA A 39 16.38 15.59 -3.84
CA ALA A 39 15.97 16.65 -2.93
C ALA A 39 16.89 16.79 -1.70
N ASN A 40 17.96 15.99 -1.57
CA ASN A 40 18.78 15.86 -0.35
C ASN A 40 17.94 15.63 0.92
N ASN A 41 16.78 14.99 0.77
CA ASN A 41 15.79 14.82 1.83
C ASN A 41 15.31 13.36 1.96
N TYR A 42 16.13 12.41 1.50
CA TYR A 42 15.85 10.99 1.71
C TYR A 42 16.12 10.60 3.17
N ARG A 43 15.17 10.94 4.04
CA ARG A 43 15.22 10.65 5.48
C ARG A 43 14.35 9.47 5.89
N THR A 44 13.44 9.02 5.02
CA THR A 44 12.42 8.03 5.35
C THR A 44 12.52 6.82 4.41
N PRO A 45 12.87 5.63 4.92
CA PRO A 45 12.79 4.40 4.16
C PRO A 45 11.37 4.16 3.63
N VAL A 46 11.26 3.77 2.36
CA VAL A 46 9.99 3.35 1.76
C VAL A 46 9.91 1.83 1.80
N ASP A 47 8.92 1.35 2.55
CA ASP A 47 8.61 -0.06 2.63
C ASP A 47 7.57 -0.45 1.59
N ILE A 48 7.66 -1.69 1.09
CA ILE A 48 6.58 -2.29 0.29
C ILE A 48 5.91 -3.31 1.19
N GLY A 49 4.63 -3.07 1.47
CA GLY A 49 3.74 -4.05 2.06
C GLY A 49 2.92 -4.69 0.95
N LEU A 50 3.20 -5.95 0.61
CA LEU A 50 2.31 -6.68 -0.29
C LEU A 50 1.19 -7.28 0.55
N VAL A 51 -0.04 -6.87 0.30
CA VAL A 51 -1.21 -7.62 0.76
C VAL A 51 -1.44 -8.72 -0.26
N GLN A 52 -1.12 -9.95 0.12
CA GLN A 52 -1.40 -11.09 -0.73
C GLN A 52 -2.89 -11.43 -0.61
N ILE A 53 -3.60 -11.45 -1.72
CA ILE A 53 -4.93 -12.08 -1.81
C ILE A 53 -4.68 -13.43 -2.48
N ASP A 54 -4.68 -14.50 -1.67
CA ASP A 54 -4.28 -15.88 -2.04
C ASP A 54 -5.41 -16.61 -2.80
N GLY A 55 -6.08 -15.93 -3.72
CA GLY A 55 -7.22 -16.45 -4.47
C GLY A 55 -8.52 -16.52 -3.65
N LEU A 56 -9.38 -17.47 -4.00
CA LEU A 56 -10.69 -17.66 -3.39
C LEU A 56 -10.71 -18.91 -2.49
N ARG A 57 -11.51 -18.84 -1.42
CA ARG A 57 -11.94 -20.01 -0.64
C ARG A 57 -12.91 -20.86 -1.46
N ILE A 58 -13.19 -22.08 -0.98
CA ILE A 58 -14.12 -23.01 -1.63
C ILE A 58 -15.55 -22.45 -1.80
N ASN A 59 -15.93 -21.47 -0.97
CA ASN A 59 -17.22 -20.78 -1.02
C ASN A 59 -17.22 -19.52 -1.90
N GLY A 60 -16.11 -19.22 -2.59
CA GLY A 60 -15.98 -18.03 -3.44
C GLY A 60 -15.59 -16.74 -2.69
N GLU A 61 -15.35 -16.78 -1.38
CA GLU A 61 -14.84 -15.61 -0.64
C GLU A 61 -13.34 -15.38 -0.91
N PRO A 62 -12.87 -14.13 -1.02
CA PRO A 62 -11.45 -13.86 -1.18
C PRO A 62 -10.65 -14.26 0.07
N LYS A 63 -9.52 -14.92 -0.13
CA LYS A 63 -8.60 -15.34 0.93
C LYS A 63 -7.52 -14.29 1.10
N ILE A 64 -7.48 -13.62 2.26
CA ILE A 64 -6.38 -12.71 2.60
C ILE A 64 -5.20 -13.53 3.14
N GLY A 65 -4.06 -13.45 2.45
CA GLY A 65 -2.78 -14.01 2.86
C GLY A 65 -2.06 -13.16 3.92
N SER A 66 -1.03 -13.72 4.53
CA SER A 66 -0.19 -13.00 5.50
C SER A 66 0.86 -12.15 4.79
N SER A 67 0.87 -10.84 5.03
CA SER A 67 1.98 -10.01 4.59
C SER A 67 3.22 -10.29 5.46
N PRO A 68 4.40 -10.54 4.88
CA PRO A 68 5.62 -10.84 5.65
C PRO A 68 6.18 -9.61 6.38
N LYS A 69 5.64 -8.41 6.15
CA LYS A 69 6.19 -7.15 6.69
C LYS A 69 5.17 -6.44 7.59
N TRP A 70 5.63 -6.07 8.78
CA TRP A 70 4.82 -5.40 9.81
C TRP A 70 4.66 -3.90 9.48
N ILE A 71 3.45 -3.43 9.23
CA ILE A 71 3.17 -2.03 8.82
C ILE A 71 2.56 -1.14 9.92
N CYS A 72 2.58 -1.57 11.18
CA CYS A 72 2.06 -0.79 12.30
C CYS A 72 2.72 0.60 12.38
N GLN A 73 1.92 1.63 12.65
CA GLN A 73 2.29 3.04 12.72
C GLN A 73 2.82 3.67 11.42
N HIS A 74 2.79 2.96 10.29
CA HIS A 74 3.19 3.54 8.99
C HIS A 74 2.07 4.40 8.41
N ASP A 75 2.43 5.41 7.63
CA ASP A 75 1.52 6.01 6.66
C ASP A 75 1.47 5.06 5.44
N CYS A 76 0.31 4.48 5.17
CA CYS A 76 0.13 3.49 4.12
C CYS A 76 -0.51 4.12 2.87
N VAL A 77 0.06 3.85 1.70
CA VAL A 77 -0.49 4.24 0.40
C VAL A 77 -0.88 2.97 -0.34
N ILE A 78 -2.17 2.77 -0.56
CA ILE A 78 -2.74 1.69 -1.34
C ILE A 78 -2.90 2.18 -2.78
N LEU A 79 -2.19 1.55 -3.72
CA LEU A 79 -2.43 1.70 -5.14
C LEU A 79 -3.51 0.71 -5.56
N ALA A 80 -4.60 1.26 -6.07
CA ALA A 80 -5.73 0.51 -6.59
C ALA A 80 -6.02 0.92 -8.03
N SER A 81 -6.46 -0.03 -8.85
CA SER A 81 -7.19 0.28 -10.06
C SER A 81 -8.58 0.77 -9.65
N GLY A 82 -9.18 1.68 -10.43
CA GLY A 82 -10.54 2.18 -10.15
C GLY A 82 -11.57 1.07 -9.99
N PRO A 83 -12.74 1.35 -9.41
CA PRO A 83 -13.80 0.36 -9.22
C PRO A 83 -14.44 -0.04 -10.56
N GLY A 84 -13.74 -0.85 -11.35
CA GLY A 84 -14.22 -1.35 -12.64
C GLY A 84 -15.10 -2.59 -12.53
N THR A 85 -14.95 -3.37 -11.45
CA THR A 85 -15.75 -4.57 -11.17
C THR A 85 -16.02 -4.72 -9.66
N PRO A 86 -17.08 -5.45 -9.25
CA PRO A 86 -17.33 -5.76 -7.84
C PRO A 86 -16.17 -6.49 -7.15
N GLU A 87 -15.42 -7.30 -7.89
CA GLU A 87 -14.23 -8.00 -7.38
C GLU A 87 -13.12 -7.00 -7.01
N MET A 88 -12.87 -6.00 -7.85
CA MET A 88 -11.88 -4.95 -7.57
C MET A 88 -12.26 -4.13 -6.34
N VAL A 89 -13.54 -3.80 -6.18
CA VAL A 89 -14.06 -3.12 -4.97
C VAL A 89 -13.85 -3.99 -3.73
N THR A 90 -14.17 -5.28 -3.83
CA THR A 90 -14.00 -6.24 -2.72
C THR A 90 -12.53 -6.36 -2.33
N ASN A 91 -11.63 -6.53 -3.31
CA ASN A 91 -10.20 -6.60 -3.08
C ASN A 91 -9.64 -5.34 -2.42
N LEU A 92 -10.11 -4.16 -2.84
CA LEU A 92 -9.74 -2.89 -2.21
C LEU A 92 -10.20 -2.83 -0.75
N LEU A 93 -11.47 -3.15 -0.48
CA LEU A 93 -12.03 -3.11 0.88
C LEU A 93 -11.31 -4.08 1.82
N LEU A 94 -11.01 -5.30 1.35
CA LEU A 94 -10.24 -6.28 2.10
C LEU A 94 -8.80 -5.82 2.35
N THR A 95 -8.18 -5.16 1.36
CA THR A 95 -6.85 -4.56 1.52
C THR A 95 -6.87 -3.47 2.59
N ILE A 96 -7.84 -2.54 2.55
CA ILE A 96 -8.00 -1.49 3.56
C ILE A 96 -8.20 -2.10 4.95
N TYR A 97 -9.08 -3.11 5.06
CA TYR A 97 -9.32 -3.80 6.32
C TYR A 97 -8.06 -4.46 6.87
N HIS A 98 -7.32 -5.19 6.03
CA HIS A 98 -6.08 -5.83 6.42
C HIS A 98 -5.06 -4.81 6.94
N VAL A 99 -4.88 -3.70 6.22
CA VAL A 99 -3.95 -2.62 6.58
C VAL A 99 -4.34 -1.96 7.89
N ARG A 100 -5.65 -1.75 8.11
CA ARG A 100 -6.18 -1.23 9.36
C ARG A 100 -5.91 -2.17 10.54
N CYS A 101 -6.10 -3.47 10.35
CA CYS A 101 -5.85 -4.49 11.37
C CYS A 101 -4.37 -4.62 11.75
N GLN A 102 -3.46 -4.34 10.81
CA GLN A 102 -2.02 -4.26 11.10
C GLN A 102 -1.60 -2.99 11.86
N GLY A 103 -2.53 -2.08 12.16
CA GLY A 103 -2.25 -0.88 12.95
C GLY A 103 -1.63 0.27 12.16
N ALA A 104 -1.91 0.37 10.85
CA ALA A 104 -1.52 1.52 10.05
C ALA A 104 -1.99 2.84 10.70
N LYS A 105 -1.14 3.87 10.65
CA LYS A 105 -1.44 5.19 11.23
C LYS A 105 -2.37 6.00 10.34
N ARG A 106 -2.10 5.98 9.04
CA ARG A 106 -2.91 6.61 7.99
C ARG A 106 -3.01 5.68 6.80
N ILE A 107 -4.13 5.77 6.10
CA ILE A 107 -4.38 5.00 4.88
C ILE A 107 -4.79 5.99 3.79
N HIS A 108 -3.99 6.08 2.75
CA HIS A 108 -4.27 6.80 1.53
C HIS A 108 -4.58 5.79 0.43
N VAL A 109 -5.67 5.99 -0.30
CA VAL A 109 -5.99 5.18 -1.48
C VAL A 109 -5.79 6.07 -2.69
N ILE A 110 -4.98 5.60 -3.65
CA ILE A 110 -4.75 6.27 -4.91
C ILE A 110 -5.28 5.37 -6.01
N PHE A 111 -6.23 5.91 -6.76
CA PHE A 111 -6.76 5.25 -7.95
C PHE A 111 -5.94 5.63 -9.16
N GLY A 112 -5.31 4.66 -9.82
CA GLY A 112 -4.57 4.89 -11.07
C GLY A 112 -5.50 5.18 -12.27
N TYR A 113 -6.78 4.85 -12.13
CA TYR A 113 -7.84 5.08 -13.11
C TYR A 113 -9.15 5.27 -12.36
N TRP A 114 -10.02 6.17 -12.81
CA TRP A 114 -11.35 6.38 -12.25
C TRP A 114 -12.37 6.41 -13.40
N LEU A 115 -13.28 5.44 -13.42
CA LEU A 115 -14.44 5.48 -14.32
C LEU A 115 -15.42 6.52 -13.76
N THR A 116 -15.50 7.68 -14.41
CA THR A 116 -16.66 8.54 -14.29
C THR A 116 -17.80 7.89 -15.07
N LEU A 117 -18.87 7.51 -14.36
CA LEU A 117 -20.15 7.18 -15.00
C LEU A 117 -20.73 8.51 -15.49
N GLU A 118 -20.59 8.78 -16.79
CA GLU A 118 -21.42 9.76 -17.51
C GLU A 118 -22.72 9.07 -17.98
#